data_AF-A0A8J7EU85-F1
#
_entry.id   AF-A0A8J7EU85-F1
#
_cell.length_a   1.000
_cell.length_b   1.000
_cell.length_c   1.000
_cell.angle_alpha   90.00
_cell.angle_beta   90.00
_cell.angle_gamma   90.00
#
_symmetry.space_group_name_H-M   'P 1'
#
loop_
_entity.id
_entity.type
_entity.pdbx_description
1 polymer ?
#
loop_
_entity_poly.entity_id
_entity_poly.type
_entity_poly.pdbx_seq_one_letter_code
_entity_poly.pdbx_strand_id
1 'polypeptide(L)'
;MSVRPLSTQPDIARCPCGGNHFPQDHWEFLESMPQSPTDMVSDLIKMGIYKPQALDLAHTMTQVELREALLLHQISGGNPERERLCRELIKEAGGLDQALAAAFGVHATEFFGNTIRNGDFSRRDFLKKVAVAGALIAMASCANSANDSSPTAAAPSADTPTNLEKTELKIGFIPITCATPIVMSEPLGFYEKYGLDVSVIKMPNWAAVRDSAIAGELDAYHMLSPMPIAITLGLGSASFPVKLASIENINGQAITVALKHKDTVRGPEDFKGFKIGVPFPFSMHNLLIRYYLATGGLDPDRDVQIFPVPPPDSVAKMTADELDAMLMPDPFNQRAVYEGVGYIHILSKDLWDGHPCCAFAASQEWIDTNPNTFKAVNKAIVDAAGYANDPANRQTIAEALIERQYLNQPLEVVQAVLTGTFDDGLGNTQEVADRIGFDPYPWKSFSKWISSQLVRWDLMTDDKADYDAIAQDIFLTDIAAELQTELGQTPPTETERVETLKFDTFDPANPKAYVDEQIKTYNL
;
A
#
# COMPACT_ATOMS: atom_id res chain seq x y z
N MET A 1 -7.69 83.57 15.58
CA MET A 1 -6.62 82.64 15.98
C MET A 1 -7.19 81.61 16.95
N SER A 2 -7.37 80.37 16.51
CA SER A 2 -6.87 79.17 17.18
C SER A 2 -7.48 77.96 16.49
N VAL A 3 -6.66 77.31 15.67
CA VAL A 3 -6.95 76.10 14.91
C VAL A 3 -6.94 74.93 15.89
N ARG A 4 -8.01 74.12 15.91
CA ARG A 4 -8.03 72.82 16.61
C ARG A 4 -7.28 71.78 15.77
N PRO A 5 -6.43 70.89 16.35
CA PRO A 5 -5.67 69.91 15.60
C PRO A 5 -6.45 68.62 15.30
N LEU A 6 -6.18 68.11 14.09
CA LEU A 6 -6.28 66.76 13.53
C LEU A 6 -7.04 65.67 14.32
N SER A 7 -8.12 65.19 13.69
CA SER A 7 -8.75 63.91 13.95
C SER A 7 -7.82 62.76 13.57
N THR A 8 -7.65 61.81 14.48
CA THR A 8 -7.02 60.51 14.27
C THR A 8 -7.80 59.71 13.22
N GLN A 9 -7.22 59.53 12.02
CA GLN A 9 -7.65 58.47 11.11
C GLN A 9 -7.18 57.11 11.68
N PRO A 10 -8.04 56.08 11.77
CA PRO A 10 -7.61 54.74 12.15
C PRO A 10 -6.81 54.12 11.00
N ASP A 11 -5.61 53.62 11.32
CA ASP A 11 -4.65 53.07 10.37
C ASP A 11 -5.22 51.88 9.56
N ILE A 12 -5.03 51.94 8.23
CA ILE A 12 -5.24 50.81 7.31
C ILE A 12 -4.19 49.74 7.65
N ALA A 13 -4.58 48.69 8.37
CA ALA A 13 -3.70 47.59 8.70
C ALA A 13 -3.37 46.76 7.44
N ARG A 14 -2.09 46.49 7.20
CA ARG A 14 -1.63 45.59 6.14
C ARG A 14 -2.17 44.18 6.39
N CYS A 15 -3.08 43.72 5.53
CA CYS A 15 -3.65 42.37 5.58
C CYS A 15 -2.63 41.33 5.05
N PRO A 16 -2.55 40.09 5.60
CA PRO A 16 -1.64 39.04 5.12
C PRO A 16 -1.79 38.67 3.64
N CYS A 17 -2.93 39.00 3.01
CA CYS A 17 -3.14 38.83 1.57
C CYS A 17 -2.43 39.87 0.69
N GLY A 18 -1.75 40.85 1.29
CA GLY A 18 -1.01 41.91 0.58
C GLY A 18 -1.85 43.09 0.10
N GLY A 19 -3.17 43.11 0.36
CA GLY A 19 -4.08 44.19 0.01
C GLY A 19 -4.19 45.28 1.09
N ASN A 20 -4.53 46.51 0.68
CA ASN A 20 -4.88 47.63 1.57
C ASN A 20 -6.41 47.79 1.61
N HIS A 21 -7.06 47.19 2.59
CA HIS A 21 -8.50 47.32 2.89
C HIS A 21 -8.72 47.18 4.40
N PHE A 22 -9.92 47.47 4.91
CA PHE A 22 -10.17 47.27 6.34
C PHE A 22 -10.25 45.77 6.68
N PRO A 23 -9.89 45.36 7.90
CA PRO A 23 -10.01 43.96 8.32
C PRO A 23 -11.43 43.40 8.24
N GLN A 24 -12.46 44.24 8.44
CA GLN A 24 -13.87 43.84 8.31
C GLN A 24 -14.26 43.51 6.88
N ASP A 25 -13.74 44.25 5.89
CA ASP A 25 -13.96 43.95 4.47
C ASP A 25 -13.42 42.57 4.08
N HIS A 26 -12.39 42.08 4.78
CA HIS A 26 -11.84 40.74 4.56
C HIS A 26 -12.79 39.65 5.05
N TRP A 27 -13.42 39.86 6.20
CA TRP A 27 -14.36 38.91 6.78
C TRP A 27 -15.64 38.82 5.96
N GLU A 28 -16.19 39.97 5.53
CA GLU A 28 -17.35 40.01 4.63
C GLU A 28 -17.05 39.38 3.26
N PHE A 29 -15.85 39.58 2.71
CA PHE A 29 -15.42 38.91 1.47
C PHE A 29 -15.32 37.39 1.63
N LEU A 30 -14.72 36.90 2.72
CA LEU A 30 -14.59 35.47 3.00
C LEU A 30 -15.94 34.80 3.25
N GLU A 31 -16.90 35.48 3.89
CA GLU A 31 -18.27 34.98 4.05
C GLU A 31 -19.02 34.87 2.71
N SER A 32 -18.67 35.71 1.73
CA SER A 32 -19.26 35.67 0.38
C SER A 32 -18.54 34.74 -0.61
N MET A 33 -17.41 34.13 -0.23
CA MET A 33 -16.65 33.26 -1.13
C MET A 33 -17.40 31.94 -1.38
N PRO A 34 -17.39 31.43 -2.62
CA PRO A 34 -17.97 30.14 -2.93
C PRO A 34 -17.28 29.03 -2.15
N GLN A 35 -18.06 28.26 -1.40
CA GLN A 35 -17.54 27.17 -0.55
C GLN A 35 -17.38 25.85 -1.32
N SER A 36 -17.98 25.76 -2.52
CA SER A 36 -17.84 24.60 -3.40
C SER A 36 -16.66 24.78 -4.36
N PRO A 37 -15.77 23.78 -4.51
CA PRO A 37 -14.69 23.80 -5.50
C PRO A 37 -15.16 24.07 -6.93
N THR A 38 -16.37 23.65 -7.30
CA THR A 38 -16.94 23.89 -8.64
C THR A 38 -17.27 25.36 -8.89
N ASP A 39 -17.72 26.06 -7.86
CA ASP A 39 -18.14 27.45 -7.95
C ASP A 39 -16.92 28.37 -7.97
N MET A 40 -15.86 28.01 -7.24
CA MET A 40 -14.55 28.66 -7.30
C MET A 40 -13.95 28.58 -8.71
N VAL A 41 -14.02 27.41 -9.36
CA VAL A 41 -13.53 27.25 -10.74
C VAL A 41 -14.38 28.06 -11.73
N SER A 42 -15.71 28.09 -11.55
CA SER A 42 -16.64 28.90 -12.35
C SER A 42 -16.30 30.40 -12.29
N ASP A 43 -15.97 30.92 -11.11
CA ASP A 43 -15.61 32.32 -10.95
C ASP A 43 -14.25 32.65 -11.56
N LEU A 44 -13.28 31.74 -11.52
CA LEU A 44 -11.98 31.92 -12.21
C LEU A 44 -12.12 31.96 -13.74
N ILE A 45 -13.13 31.29 -14.31
CA ILE A 45 -13.48 31.42 -15.74
C ILE A 45 -14.10 32.78 -16.02
N LYS A 46 -15.06 33.22 -15.20
CA LYS A 46 -15.71 34.54 -15.37
C LYS A 46 -14.71 35.69 -15.25
N MET A 47 -13.69 35.54 -14.40
CA MET A 47 -12.58 36.47 -14.25
C MET A 47 -11.58 36.42 -15.42
N GLY A 48 -11.77 35.52 -16.39
CA GLY A 48 -10.92 35.38 -17.57
C GLY A 48 -9.54 34.78 -17.29
N ILE A 49 -9.33 34.22 -16.09
CA ILE A 49 -8.09 33.57 -15.69
C ILE A 49 -7.97 32.19 -16.36
N TYR A 50 -9.08 31.45 -16.42
CA TYR A 50 -9.19 30.22 -17.20
C TYR A 50 -10.06 30.41 -18.44
N LYS A 51 -9.58 29.92 -19.58
CA LYS A 51 -10.38 29.88 -20.81
C LYS A 51 -11.40 28.75 -20.70
N PRO A 52 -12.67 28.95 -21.11
CA PRO A 52 -13.70 27.91 -21.06
C PRO A 52 -13.28 26.60 -21.75
N GLN A 53 -12.53 26.71 -22.85
CA GLN A 53 -12.03 25.53 -23.59
C GLN A 53 -11.04 24.67 -22.80
N ALA A 54 -10.39 25.20 -21.76
CA ALA A 54 -9.45 24.44 -20.92
C ALA A 54 -10.18 23.43 -20.02
N LEU A 55 -11.44 23.67 -19.68
CA LEU A 55 -12.26 22.74 -18.90
C LEU A 55 -12.78 21.59 -19.75
N ASP A 56 -13.28 21.85 -20.95
CA ASP A 56 -13.68 20.78 -21.88
C ASP A 56 -12.49 19.85 -22.19
N LEU A 57 -11.29 20.43 -22.34
CA LEU A 57 -10.06 19.68 -22.52
C LEU A 57 -9.69 18.88 -21.27
N ALA A 58 -9.79 19.46 -20.07
CA ALA A 58 -9.51 18.77 -18.80
C ALA A 58 -10.52 17.67 -18.45
N HIS A 59 -11.77 17.77 -18.91
CA HIS A 59 -12.81 16.76 -18.70
C HIS A 59 -12.72 15.59 -19.70
N THR A 60 -12.06 15.78 -20.83
CA THR A 60 -11.93 14.76 -21.88
C THR A 60 -10.56 14.09 -21.92
N MET A 61 -9.54 14.69 -21.30
CA MET A 61 -8.17 14.17 -21.31
C MET A 61 -7.83 13.46 -20.00
N THR A 62 -7.30 12.24 -20.11
CA THR A 62 -6.62 11.55 -19.01
C THR A 62 -5.38 12.33 -18.57
N GLN A 63 -4.91 12.11 -17.33
CA GLN A 63 -3.66 12.75 -16.85
C GLN A 63 -2.46 12.48 -17.76
N VAL A 64 -2.44 11.33 -18.43
CA VAL A 64 -1.38 10.92 -19.36
C VAL A 64 -1.43 11.78 -20.63
N GLU A 65 -2.63 11.94 -21.21
CA GLU A 65 -2.82 12.75 -22.42
C GLU A 65 -2.52 14.23 -22.15
N LEU A 66 -2.89 14.75 -20.97
CA LEU A 66 -2.60 16.13 -20.57
C LEU A 66 -1.09 16.36 -20.46
N ARG A 67 -0.37 15.39 -19.89
CA ARG A 67 1.09 15.44 -19.74
C ARG A 67 1.80 15.38 -21.09
N GLU A 68 1.32 14.54 -22.00
CA GLU A 68 1.84 14.46 -23.36
C GLU A 68 1.61 15.76 -24.14
N ALA A 69 0.40 16.33 -24.08
CA ALA A 69 0.08 17.58 -24.79
C ALA A 69 0.90 18.77 -24.29
N LEU A 70 1.07 18.91 -22.96
CA LEU A 70 1.89 19.97 -22.37
C LEU A 70 3.35 19.86 -22.79
N LEU A 71 3.90 18.65 -22.75
CA LEU A 71 5.28 18.38 -23.13
C LEU A 71 5.51 18.65 -24.62
N LEU A 72 4.61 18.17 -25.48
CA LEU A 72 4.67 18.38 -26.93
C LEU A 72 4.62 19.86 -27.27
N HIS A 73 3.74 20.63 -26.64
CA HIS A 73 3.64 22.07 -26.84
C HIS A 73 4.92 22.80 -26.39
N GLN A 74 5.50 22.38 -25.26
CA GLN A 74 6.70 22.99 -24.67
C GLN A 74 7.97 22.71 -25.48
N ILE A 75 8.09 21.51 -26.06
CA ILE A 75 9.22 21.08 -26.89
C ILE A 75 9.09 21.61 -28.33
N SER A 76 7.88 21.63 -28.89
CA SER A 76 7.62 22.18 -30.23
C SER A 76 7.69 23.72 -30.27
N GLY A 77 7.55 24.36 -29.10
CA GLY A 77 7.43 25.82 -28.98
C GLY A 77 6.17 26.36 -29.64
N GLY A 78 5.12 25.54 -29.72
CA GLY A 78 3.86 25.87 -30.39
C GLY A 78 3.91 25.86 -31.92
N ASN A 79 4.99 25.36 -32.54
CA ASN A 79 5.08 25.22 -34.00
C ASN A 79 4.42 23.89 -34.47
N PRO A 80 3.38 23.93 -35.35
CA PRO A 80 2.64 22.74 -35.75
C PRO A 80 3.46 21.67 -36.50
N GLU A 81 4.44 22.07 -37.32
CA GLU A 81 5.26 21.13 -38.08
C GLU A 81 6.25 20.39 -37.16
N ARG A 82 6.80 21.09 -36.15
CA ARG A 82 7.67 20.46 -35.16
C ARG A 82 6.90 19.57 -34.20
N GLU A 83 5.68 19.96 -33.84
CA GLU A 83 4.83 19.12 -33.02
C GLU A 83 4.51 17.80 -33.73
N ARG A 84 4.22 17.83 -35.04
CA ARG A 84 4.03 16.61 -35.84
C ARG A 84 5.27 15.72 -35.85
N LEU A 85 6.46 16.31 -36.04
CA LEU A 85 7.73 15.56 -36.00
C LEU A 85 7.98 14.93 -34.62
N CYS A 86 7.73 15.66 -33.53
CA CYS A 86 7.89 15.11 -32.18
C CYS A 86 6.90 13.96 -31.92
N ARG A 87 5.66 14.06 -32.39
CA ARG A 87 4.67 12.98 -32.30
C ARG A 87 5.09 11.74 -33.08
N GLU A 88 5.63 11.92 -34.29
CA GLU A 88 6.16 10.81 -35.10
C GLU A 88 7.32 10.10 -34.39
N LEU A 89 8.27 10.85 -33.83
CA LEU A 89 9.41 10.29 -33.07
C LEU A 89 8.98 9.58 -31.78
N ILE A 90 8.01 10.13 -31.05
CA ILE A 90 7.44 9.50 -29.84
C ILE A 90 6.74 8.18 -30.20
N LYS A 91 6.02 8.16 -31.33
CA LYS A 91 5.35 6.96 -31.82
C LYS A 91 6.36 5.88 -32.26
N GLU A 92 7.43 6.26 -32.96
CA GLU A 92 8.49 5.33 -33.34
C GLU A 92 9.23 4.76 -32.13
N ALA A 93 9.36 5.52 -31.04
CA ALA A 93 9.94 5.04 -29.78
C ALA A 93 9.00 4.15 -28.95
N GLY A 94 7.77 3.89 -29.41
CA GLY A 94 6.80 3.04 -28.71
C GLY A 94 6.01 3.74 -27.59
N GLY A 95 6.02 5.08 -27.55
CA GLY A 95 5.31 5.87 -26.55
C GLY A 95 6.19 6.93 -25.90
N LEU A 96 5.57 7.86 -25.17
CA LEU A 96 6.26 9.03 -24.63
C LEU A 96 7.29 8.66 -23.55
N ASP A 97 6.94 7.72 -22.66
CA ASP A 97 7.83 7.30 -21.59
C ASP A 97 9.07 6.57 -22.13
N GLN A 98 8.91 5.82 -23.21
CA GLN A 98 9.96 5.09 -23.91
C GLN A 98 10.83 6.06 -24.71
N ALA A 99 10.24 7.09 -25.32
CA ALA A 99 10.99 8.17 -25.95
C ALA A 99 11.85 8.94 -24.94
N LEU A 100 11.30 9.22 -23.75
CA LEU A 100 12.01 9.90 -22.67
C LEU A 100 13.10 9.01 -22.04
N ALA A 101 12.81 7.72 -21.83
CA ALA A 101 13.79 6.76 -21.35
C ALA A 101 14.95 6.58 -22.36
N ALA A 102 14.64 6.50 -23.65
CA ALA A 102 15.65 6.39 -24.69
C ALA A 102 16.53 7.65 -24.81
N ALA A 103 15.97 8.83 -24.56
CA ALA A 103 16.69 10.10 -24.68
C ALA A 103 17.45 10.50 -23.40
N PHE A 104 17.01 10.08 -22.21
CA PHE A 104 17.53 10.59 -20.92
C PHE A 104 17.84 9.50 -19.89
N GLY A 105 17.55 8.23 -20.17
CA GLY A 105 17.80 7.11 -19.26
C GLY A 105 17.22 7.34 -17.87
N VAL A 106 18.02 7.07 -16.84
CA VAL A 106 17.66 7.24 -15.41
C VAL A 106 17.37 8.68 -14.98
N HIS A 107 17.71 9.68 -15.81
CA HIS A 107 17.49 11.10 -15.53
C HIS A 107 16.22 11.66 -16.19
N ALA A 108 15.36 10.82 -16.76
CA ALA A 108 14.12 11.25 -17.42
C ALA A 108 13.21 12.11 -16.52
N THR A 109 13.21 11.86 -15.21
CA THR A 109 12.46 12.66 -14.22
C THR A 109 13.09 14.03 -13.95
N GLU A 110 14.42 14.14 -14.04
CA GLU A 110 15.15 15.41 -13.86
C GLU A 110 14.91 16.39 -15.02
N PHE A 111 14.59 15.86 -16.21
CA PHE A 111 14.20 16.67 -17.36
C PHE A 111 12.99 17.56 -17.03
N PHE A 112 11.95 17.04 -16.36
CA PHE A 112 10.78 17.83 -15.98
C PHE A 112 11.12 18.93 -14.96
N GLY A 113 12.05 18.66 -14.03
CA GLY A 113 12.54 19.65 -13.07
C GLY A 113 13.33 20.79 -13.71
N ASN A 114 14.14 20.48 -14.72
CA ASN A 114 14.98 21.46 -15.43
C ASN A 114 14.25 22.21 -16.56
N THR A 115 13.25 21.61 -17.21
CA THR A 115 12.50 22.27 -18.30
C THR A 115 11.56 23.37 -17.79
N ILE A 116 11.20 23.33 -16.49
CA ILE A 116 10.44 24.39 -15.81
C ILE A 116 11.34 25.59 -15.45
N ARG A 117 12.67 25.43 -15.43
CA ARG A 117 13.66 26.48 -15.08
C ARG A 117 14.52 26.88 -16.29
N ASN A 118 13.95 27.64 -17.21
CA ASN A 118 14.61 28.51 -18.21
C ASN A 118 15.97 28.06 -18.82
N GLY A 119 15.97 27.64 -20.09
CA GLY A 119 17.16 27.69 -20.95
C GLY A 119 17.00 27.04 -22.32
N ASP A 120 17.23 27.78 -23.41
CA ASP A 120 17.20 27.30 -24.80
C ASP A 120 18.19 26.15 -25.11
N PHE A 121 19.09 25.85 -24.17
CA PHE A 121 20.05 24.75 -24.25
C PHE A 121 19.39 23.36 -24.08
N SER A 122 18.22 23.25 -23.40
CA SER A 122 17.56 21.95 -23.10
C SER A 122 16.77 21.36 -24.28
N ARG A 123 16.16 22.21 -25.12
CA ARG A 123 15.35 21.81 -26.28
C ARG A 123 16.19 21.17 -27.40
N ARG A 124 17.37 21.75 -27.66
CA ARG A 124 18.27 21.28 -28.73
C ARG A 124 18.94 19.96 -28.36
N ASP A 125 19.21 19.74 -27.08
CA ASP A 125 19.74 18.48 -26.57
C ASP A 125 18.68 17.37 -26.53
N PHE A 126 17.41 17.69 -26.21
CA PHE A 126 16.29 16.75 -26.35
C PHE A 126 16.17 16.23 -27.79
N LEU A 127 16.06 17.13 -28.77
CA LEU A 127 15.88 16.73 -30.17
C LEU A 127 17.09 15.96 -30.72
N LYS A 128 18.32 16.30 -30.31
CA LYS A 128 19.52 15.56 -30.69
C LYS A 128 19.54 14.15 -30.09
N LYS A 129 19.19 14.00 -28.81
CA LYS A 129 19.24 12.70 -28.12
C LYS A 129 18.13 11.76 -28.56
N VAL A 130 16.92 12.28 -28.81
CA VAL A 130 15.81 11.51 -29.42
C VAL A 130 16.14 11.10 -30.86
N ALA A 131 16.74 11.98 -31.67
CA ALA A 131 17.14 11.63 -33.05
C ALA A 131 18.25 10.56 -33.08
N VAL A 132 19.19 10.60 -32.13
CA VAL A 132 20.23 9.56 -31.97
C VAL A 132 19.62 8.24 -31.48
N ALA A 133 18.66 8.29 -30.56
CA ALA A 133 17.93 7.11 -30.09
C ALA A 133 17.09 6.46 -31.20
N GLY A 134 16.37 7.26 -32.01
CA GLY A 134 15.63 6.78 -33.18
C GLY A 134 16.54 6.13 -34.23
N ALA A 135 17.73 6.67 -34.46
CA ALA A 135 18.72 6.07 -35.36
C ALA A 135 19.28 4.73 -34.83
N LEU A 136 19.42 4.58 -33.50
CA LEU A 136 19.86 3.33 -32.87
C LEU A 136 18.78 2.23 -32.94
N ILE A 137 17.50 2.61 -32.85
CA ILE A 137 16.36 1.69 -33.01
C ILE A 137 16.23 1.23 -34.48
N ALA A 138 16.46 2.12 -35.44
CA ALA A 138 16.48 1.76 -36.86
C ALA A 138 17.64 0.81 -37.22
N MET A 139 18.80 0.92 -36.56
CA MET A 139 19.93 0.01 -36.77
C MET A 139 19.79 -1.34 -36.05
N ALA A 140 19.02 -1.40 -34.95
CA ALA A 140 18.66 -2.67 -34.31
C ALA A 140 17.63 -3.47 -35.14
N SER A 141 16.78 -2.78 -35.91
CA SER A 141 15.79 -3.43 -36.80
C SER A 141 16.39 -4.02 -38.08
N CYS A 142 17.61 -3.60 -38.48
CA CYS A 142 18.32 -4.17 -39.64
C CYS A 142 19.34 -5.26 -39.29
N ALA A 143 19.62 -5.51 -38.01
CA ALA A 143 20.58 -6.53 -37.57
C ALA A 143 19.94 -7.90 -37.26
N ASN A 144 18.60 -8.01 -37.28
CA ASN A 144 17.88 -9.24 -36.92
C ASN A 144 17.41 -10.08 -38.12
N SER A 145 18.16 -10.06 -39.22
CA SER A 145 17.96 -10.95 -40.38
C SER A 145 19.15 -11.89 -40.59
N ALA A 146 19.58 -12.61 -39.54
CA ALA A 146 20.42 -13.81 -39.66
C ALA A 146 20.67 -14.46 -38.28
N ASN A 147 19.65 -15.08 -37.70
CA ASN A 147 19.79 -16.33 -36.94
C ASN A 147 18.40 -16.78 -36.48
N ASP A 148 17.78 -17.58 -37.32
CA ASP A 148 16.56 -18.30 -37.00
C ASP A 148 16.92 -19.50 -36.13
N SER A 149 16.96 -19.27 -34.83
CA SER A 149 16.79 -20.31 -33.81
C SER A 149 15.80 -19.75 -32.80
N SER A 150 14.53 -19.87 -33.17
CA SER A 150 13.39 -19.67 -32.28
C SER A 150 13.64 -20.36 -30.94
N PRO A 151 13.46 -19.72 -29.76
CA PRO A 151 13.26 -20.47 -28.55
C PRO A 151 11.91 -21.15 -28.73
N THR A 152 11.94 -22.46 -28.95
CA THR A 152 10.76 -23.33 -28.82
C THR A 152 10.09 -22.97 -27.50
N ALA A 153 8.86 -22.45 -27.57
CA ALA A 153 7.97 -22.38 -26.42
C ALA A 153 8.04 -23.74 -25.73
N ALA A 154 8.43 -23.76 -24.46
CA ALA A 154 8.43 -24.97 -23.67
C ALA A 154 7.01 -25.54 -23.75
N ALA A 155 6.90 -26.81 -24.12
CA ALA A 155 5.61 -27.49 -24.12
C ALA A 155 4.99 -27.37 -22.72
N PRO A 156 3.67 -27.15 -22.60
CA PRO A 156 3.02 -27.11 -21.30
C PRO A 156 3.37 -28.39 -20.54
N SER A 157 3.84 -28.25 -19.30
CA SER A 157 4.02 -29.36 -18.40
C SER A 157 2.72 -30.15 -18.29
N ALA A 158 2.80 -31.48 -18.13
CA ALA A 158 1.64 -32.36 -18.06
C ALA A 158 0.62 -32.04 -16.93
N ASP A 159 0.95 -31.08 -16.05
CA ASP A 159 0.17 -30.63 -14.91
C ASP A 159 -0.49 -29.24 -15.08
N THR A 160 -0.36 -28.58 -16.23
CA THR A 160 -1.07 -27.29 -16.45
C THR A 160 -2.58 -27.55 -16.54
N PRO A 161 -3.43 -26.94 -15.68
CA PRO A 161 -4.86 -27.18 -15.69
C PRO A 161 -5.48 -26.78 -17.04
N THR A 162 -6.19 -27.69 -17.68
CA THR A 162 -6.82 -27.44 -19.01
C THR A 162 -8.24 -26.88 -18.91
N ASN A 163 -8.77 -26.68 -17.70
CA ASN A 163 -10.17 -26.35 -17.42
C ASN A 163 -10.35 -25.04 -16.62
N LEU A 164 -9.45 -24.08 -16.78
CA LEU A 164 -9.56 -22.76 -16.14
C LEU A 164 -10.69 -21.96 -16.77
N GLU A 165 -11.54 -21.35 -15.94
CA GLU A 165 -12.61 -20.45 -16.38
C GLU A 165 -12.05 -19.11 -16.85
N LYS A 166 -10.96 -18.65 -16.24
CA LYS A 166 -10.26 -17.41 -16.56
C LYS A 166 -8.74 -17.61 -16.43
N THR A 167 -7.98 -17.12 -17.40
CA THR A 167 -6.51 -17.21 -17.40
C THR A 167 -5.83 -15.87 -17.15
N GLU A 168 -6.45 -14.77 -17.57
CA GLU A 168 -5.96 -13.41 -17.35
C GLU A 168 -6.55 -12.83 -16.06
N LEU A 169 -5.71 -12.63 -15.04
CA LEU A 169 -6.14 -12.13 -13.73
C LEU A 169 -5.56 -10.76 -13.42
N LYS A 170 -6.30 -9.97 -12.64
CA LYS A 170 -5.80 -8.76 -12.00
C LYS A 170 -5.86 -8.90 -10.49
N ILE A 171 -4.73 -8.70 -9.82
CA ILE A 171 -4.61 -8.85 -8.37
C ILE A 171 -4.14 -7.53 -7.75
N GLY A 172 -4.94 -6.96 -6.87
CA GLY A 172 -4.60 -5.71 -6.18
C GLY A 172 -3.65 -5.93 -5.01
N PHE A 173 -2.61 -5.10 -4.86
CA PHE A 173 -1.69 -5.17 -3.71
C PHE A 173 -1.24 -3.82 -3.17
N ILE A 174 -1.00 -3.75 -1.86
CA ILE A 174 -0.27 -2.65 -1.21
C ILE A 174 1.23 -2.96 -1.26
N PRO A 175 2.10 -1.98 -1.64
CA PRO A 175 3.54 -2.19 -1.78
C PRO A 175 4.24 -2.27 -0.41
N ILE A 176 4.12 -3.42 0.24
CA ILE A 176 4.75 -3.82 1.50
C ILE A 176 5.32 -5.23 1.37
N THR A 177 6.24 -5.64 2.25
CA THR A 177 6.86 -6.99 2.19
C THR A 177 5.86 -8.11 2.40
N CYS A 178 4.71 -7.83 3.02
CA CYS A 178 3.61 -8.78 3.15
C CYS A 178 3.09 -9.28 1.80
N ALA A 179 3.21 -8.51 0.72
CA ALA A 179 2.73 -8.89 -0.61
C ALA A 179 3.70 -9.83 -1.36
N THR A 180 4.79 -10.28 -0.73
CA THR A 180 5.87 -11.04 -1.38
C THR A 180 5.33 -12.25 -2.17
N PRO A 181 4.46 -13.13 -1.62
CA PRO A 181 3.95 -14.25 -2.40
C PRO A 181 3.23 -13.80 -3.68
N ILE A 182 2.31 -12.83 -3.58
CA ILE A 182 1.60 -12.27 -4.75
C ILE A 182 2.56 -11.71 -5.81
N VAL A 183 3.48 -10.82 -5.42
CA VAL A 183 4.29 -10.10 -6.43
C VAL A 183 5.45 -10.95 -6.97
N MET A 184 5.90 -11.96 -6.24
CA MET A 184 6.99 -12.84 -6.67
C MET A 184 6.50 -14.04 -7.50
N SER A 185 5.20 -14.34 -7.48
CA SER A 185 4.65 -15.43 -8.30
C SER A 185 4.87 -15.25 -9.80
N GLU A 186 4.86 -14.03 -10.34
CA GLU A 186 5.15 -13.75 -11.76
C GLU A 186 6.64 -13.97 -12.11
N PRO A 187 7.62 -13.26 -11.50
CA PRO A 187 9.02 -13.42 -11.86
C PRO A 187 9.59 -14.81 -11.56
N LEU A 188 8.99 -15.58 -10.65
CA LEU A 188 9.36 -16.96 -10.35
C LEU A 188 8.63 -17.99 -11.24
N GLY A 189 7.72 -17.55 -12.13
CA GLY A 189 6.98 -18.41 -13.05
C GLY A 189 5.89 -19.25 -12.39
N PHE A 190 5.50 -18.96 -11.15
CA PHE A 190 4.45 -19.71 -10.45
C PHE A 190 3.07 -19.47 -11.05
N TYR A 191 2.76 -18.28 -11.55
CA TYR A 191 1.49 -18.07 -12.27
C TYR A 191 1.44 -18.87 -13.58
N GLU A 192 2.51 -18.79 -14.39
CA GLU A 192 2.62 -19.52 -15.66
C GLU A 192 2.54 -21.04 -15.46
N LYS A 193 3.19 -21.56 -14.40
CA LYS A 193 3.12 -22.98 -14.01
C LYS A 193 1.68 -23.50 -13.93
N TYR A 194 0.75 -22.67 -13.46
CA TYR A 194 -0.66 -23.00 -13.33
C TYR A 194 -1.54 -22.47 -14.47
N GLY A 195 -0.94 -22.01 -15.58
CA GLY A 195 -1.67 -21.55 -16.78
C GLY A 195 -2.30 -20.16 -16.65
N LEU A 196 -1.76 -19.34 -15.74
CA LEU A 196 -2.29 -18.00 -15.45
C LEU A 196 -1.35 -16.91 -15.98
N ASP A 197 -1.96 -15.86 -16.51
CA ASP A 197 -1.33 -14.58 -16.82
C ASP A 197 -1.89 -13.54 -15.84
N VAL A 198 -1.06 -13.04 -14.93
CA VAL A 198 -1.51 -12.23 -13.80
C VAL A 198 -0.85 -10.87 -13.81
N SER A 199 -1.68 -9.83 -13.85
CA SER A 199 -1.26 -8.45 -13.66
C SER A 199 -1.44 -8.02 -12.20
N VAL A 200 -0.34 -7.72 -11.50
CA VAL A 200 -0.38 -7.16 -10.14
C VAL A 200 -0.56 -5.64 -10.18
N ILE A 201 -1.59 -5.14 -9.49
CA ILE A 201 -2.01 -3.73 -9.52
C ILE A 201 -1.71 -3.08 -8.17
N LYS A 202 -0.85 -2.07 -8.17
CA LYS A 202 -0.55 -1.29 -6.96
C LYS A 202 -1.75 -0.46 -6.52
N MET A 203 -2.20 -0.72 -5.30
CA MET A 203 -3.28 0.00 -4.64
C MET A 203 -2.71 1.11 -3.75
N PRO A 204 -3.34 2.29 -3.68
CA PRO A 204 -2.79 3.42 -2.94
C PRO A 204 -2.97 3.31 -1.42
N ASN A 205 -4.04 2.64 -0.97
CA ASN A 205 -4.36 2.45 0.44
C ASN A 205 -5.41 1.35 0.63
N TRP A 206 -5.63 0.92 1.87
CA TRP A 206 -6.54 -0.18 2.21
C TRP A 206 -8.03 0.13 1.99
N ALA A 207 -8.42 1.41 2.04
CA ALA A 207 -9.79 1.80 1.68
C ALA A 207 -10.05 1.57 0.18
N ALA A 208 -9.09 1.92 -0.67
CA ALA A 208 -9.17 1.63 -2.11
C ALA A 208 -9.21 0.13 -2.41
N VAL A 209 -8.48 -0.70 -1.64
CA VAL A 209 -8.57 -2.17 -1.75
C VAL A 209 -9.99 -2.65 -1.43
N ARG A 210 -10.57 -2.18 -0.32
CA ARG A 210 -11.96 -2.51 0.06
C ARG A 210 -12.95 -2.09 -1.02
N ASP A 211 -12.87 -0.83 -1.45
CA ASP A 211 -13.85 -0.24 -2.37
C ASP A 211 -13.77 -0.92 -3.75
N SER A 212 -12.56 -1.23 -4.22
CA SER A 212 -12.32 -1.98 -5.45
C SER A 212 -12.87 -3.41 -5.38
N ALA A 213 -12.71 -4.08 -4.23
CA ALA A 213 -13.28 -5.42 -3.99
C ALA A 213 -14.81 -5.41 -4.02
N ILE A 214 -15.45 -4.44 -3.36
CA ILE A 214 -16.91 -4.28 -3.37
C ILE A 214 -17.41 -3.96 -4.79
N ALA A 215 -16.64 -3.18 -5.56
CA ALA A 215 -16.97 -2.84 -6.94
C ALA A 215 -16.71 -3.99 -7.94
N GLY A 216 -15.98 -5.03 -7.54
CA GLY A 216 -15.63 -6.16 -8.40
C GLY A 216 -14.66 -5.80 -9.54
N GLU A 217 -13.79 -4.80 -9.33
CA GLU A 217 -12.89 -4.30 -10.39
C GLU A 217 -11.72 -5.25 -10.70
N LEU A 218 -11.23 -5.95 -9.68
CA LEU A 218 -10.14 -6.93 -9.75
C LEU A 218 -10.62 -8.31 -9.28
N ASP A 219 -9.85 -9.34 -9.62
CA ASP A 219 -10.18 -10.75 -9.40
C ASP A 219 -9.87 -11.20 -7.96
N ALA A 220 -8.76 -10.72 -7.41
CA ALA A 220 -8.32 -11.02 -6.05
C ALA A 220 -7.50 -9.87 -5.46
N TYR A 221 -7.28 -9.92 -4.15
CA TYR A 221 -6.73 -8.81 -3.39
C TYR A 221 -5.81 -9.30 -2.28
N HIS A 222 -4.70 -8.60 -2.12
CA HIS A 222 -3.96 -8.53 -0.87
C HIS A 222 -4.80 -7.74 0.15
N MET A 223 -5.16 -8.35 1.28
CA MET A 223 -5.92 -7.72 2.35
C MET A 223 -5.27 -7.94 3.71
N LEU A 224 -5.51 -7.04 4.67
CA LEU A 224 -5.18 -7.28 6.08
C LEU A 224 -6.14 -8.36 6.61
N SER A 225 -5.67 -9.32 7.41
CA SER A 225 -6.50 -10.48 7.81
C SER A 225 -7.86 -10.14 8.45
N PRO A 226 -8.05 -9.02 9.19
CA PRO A 226 -9.37 -8.62 9.67
C PRO A 226 -10.30 -8.01 8.61
N MET A 227 -9.80 -7.57 7.45
CA MET A 227 -10.62 -6.93 6.42
C MET A 227 -11.67 -7.87 5.82
N PRO A 228 -11.38 -9.13 5.43
CA PRO A 228 -12.42 -10.06 4.97
C PRO A 228 -13.58 -10.23 5.95
N ILE A 229 -13.28 -10.28 7.27
CA ILE A 229 -14.29 -10.32 8.33
C ILE A 229 -15.13 -9.04 8.33
N ALA A 230 -14.47 -7.89 8.39
CA ALA A 230 -15.15 -6.59 8.44
C ALA A 230 -16.03 -6.33 7.22
N ILE A 231 -15.55 -6.63 6.02
CA ILE A 231 -16.29 -6.40 4.76
C ILE A 231 -17.48 -7.35 4.68
N THR A 232 -17.29 -8.64 4.99
CA THR A 232 -18.38 -9.64 4.95
C THR A 232 -19.49 -9.30 5.93
N LEU A 233 -19.14 -8.86 7.15
CA LEU A 233 -20.12 -8.50 8.18
C LEU A 233 -20.66 -7.06 8.07
N GLY A 234 -20.21 -6.28 7.07
CA GLY A 234 -20.61 -4.89 6.87
C GLY A 234 -20.19 -3.97 8.02
N LEU A 235 -18.98 -4.18 8.57
CA LEU A 235 -18.38 -3.31 9.57
C LEU A 235 -17.71 -2.13 8.86
N GLY A 236 -18.23 -0.92 9.07
CA GLY A 236 -17.70 0.30 8.43
C GLY A 236 -17.86 0.37 6.90
N SER A 237 -18.66 -0.50 6.30
CA SER A 237 -19.00 -0.52 4.87
C SER A 237 -20.28 -1.33 4.61
N ALA A 238 -20.74 -1.40 3.36
CA ALA A 238 -21.80 -2.33 2.97
C ALA A 238 -21.29 -3.78 3.10
N SER A 239 -22.15 -4.69 3.56
CA SER A 239 -21.81 -6.11 3.60
C SER A 239 -21.56 -6.64 2.19
N PHE A 240 -20.40 -7.27 2.01
CA PHE A 240 -20.00 -7.89 0.76
C PHE A 240 -19.19 -9.16 1.05
N PRO A 241 -19.62 -10.36 0.63
CA PRO A 241 -18.93 -11.59 0.97
C PRO A 241 -17.53 -11.70 0.38
N VAL A 242 -16.51 -11.73 1.24
CA VAL A 242 -15.09 -11.89 0.88
C VAL A 242 -14.53 -13.07 1.64
N LYS A 243 -13.77 -13.92 0.94
CA LYS A 243 -13.10 -15.08 1.53
C LYS A 243 -11.61 -14.87 1.63
N LEU A 244 -11.04 -15.36 2.71
CA LEU A 244 -9.62 -15.41 2.98
C LEU A 244 -9.09 -16.79 2.58
N ALA A 245 -8.31 -16.82 1.51
CA ALA A 245 -7.82 -18.05 0.89
C ALA A 245 -6.53 -18.56 1.52
N SER A 246 -5.58 -17.66 1.75
CA SER A 246 -4.28 -17.98 2.34
C SER A 246 -3.73 -16.78 3.11
N ILE A 247 -2.94 -17.05 4.14
CA ILE A 247 -2.18 -16.03 4.85
C ILE A 247 -0.95 -15.68 4.01
N GLU A 248 -0.73 -14.41 3.73
CA GLU A 248 0.44 -14.02 2.93
C GLU A 248 1.69 -14.03 3.79
N ASN A 249 1.58 -13.60 5.05
CA ASN A 249 2.70 -13.56 5.96
C ASN A 249 2.26 -13.67 7.42
N ILE A 250 3.17 -14.21 8.23
CA ILE A 250 3.15 -14.14 9.68
C ILE A 250 4.26 -13.20 10.15
N ASN A 251 4.07 -12.55 11.29
CA ASN A 251 5.01 -11.53 11.81
C ASN A 251 5.23 -10.39 10.78
N GLY A 252 6.44 -9.82 10.70
CA GLY A 252 6.79 -8.81 9.69
C GLY A 252 6.27 -7.39 9.97
N GLN A 253 6.01 -7.08 11.24
CA GLN A 253 5.61 -5.75 11.69
C GLN A 253 6.38 -5.38 12.96
N ALA A 254 6.30 -4.10 13.34
CA ALA A 254 6.87 -3.62 14.58
C ALA A 254 6.08 -2.43 15.12
N ILE A 255 6.20 -2.20 16.42
CA ILE A 255 5.92 -0.89 17.01
C ILE A 255 7.20 -0.06 16.85
N THR A 256 7.11 0.99 16.04
CA THR A 256 8.19 1.94 15.82
C THR A 256 7.84 3.26 16.48
N VAL A 257 8.77 3.81 17.25
CA VAL A 257 8.57 5.05 18.02
C VAL A 257 9.47 6.13 17.44
N ALA A 258 8.98 7.37 17.37
CA ALA A 258 9.76 8.51 16.91
C ALA A 258 11.01 8.71 17.79
N LEU A 259 12.15 9.01 17.17
CA LEU A 259 13.46 9.03 17.84
C LEU A 259 13.52 10.03 19.02
N LYS A 260 12.69 11.08 19.00
CA LYS A 260 12.56 12.05 20.09
C LYS A 260 12.14 11.43 21.43
N HIS A 261 11.51 10.25 21.42
CA HIS A 261 11.00 9.55 22.61
C HIS A 261 11.92 8.43 23.12
N LYS A 262 13.10 8.24 22.52
CA LYS A 262 14.03 7.14 22.87
C LYS A 262 14.45 7.11 24.35
N ASP A 263 14.50 8.27 24.99
CA ASP A 263 14.93 8.41 26.38
C ASP A 263 13.77 8.33 27.38
N THR A 264 12.52 8.34 26.90
CA THR A 264 11.31 8.39 27.74
C THR A 264 10.48 7.12 27.66
N VAL A 265 10.40 6.47 26.50
CA VAL A 265 9.57 5.27 26.32
C VAL A 265 10.33 4.03 26.80
N ARG A 266 9.74 3.30 27.74
CA ARG A 266 10.22 2.03 28.29
C ARG A 266 9.15 0.96 28.22
N GLY A 267 7.89 1.34 28.40
CA GLY A 267 6.75 0.44 28.43
C GLY A 267 5.50 1.01 27.75
N PRO A 268 4.42 0.23 27.71
CA PRO A 268 3.14 0.67 27.14
C PRO A 268 2.55 1.89 27.85
N GLU A 269 2.77 2.05 29.16
CA GLU A 269 2.30 3.18 29.96
C GLU A 269 2.83 4.55 29.49
N ASP A 270 4.00 4.57 28.86
CA ASP A 270 4.67 5.79 28.39
C ASP A 270 4.06 6.33 27.09
N PHE A 271 3.14 5.59 26.46
CA PHE A 271 2.46 5.99 25.22
C PHE A 271 1.31 6.97 25.47
N LYS A 272 1.02 7.32 26.74
CA LYS A 272 -0.09 8.21 27.07
C LYS A 272 0.03 9.55 26.34
N GLY A 273 -1.03 9.91 25.61
CA GLY A 273 -1.12 11.13 24.81
C GLY A 273 -0.53 11.01 23.40
N PHE A 274 0.00 9.84 23.01
CA PHE A 274 0.66 9.67 21.71
C PHE A 274 -0.33 9.69 20.55
N LYS A 275 0.16 10.20 19.42
CA LYS A 275 -0.43 9.98 18.09
C LYS A 275 0.17 8.74 17.46
N ILE A 276 -0.66 7.73 17.22
CA ILE A 276 -0.25 6.40 16.79
C ILE A 276 -0.83 6.08 15.41
N GLY A 277 0.06 5.84 14.45
CA GLY A 277 -0.32 5.45 13.09
C GLY A 277 -0.55 3.95 12.97
N VAL A 278 -1.67 3.54 12.38
CA VAL A 278 -1.93 2.15 11.94
C VAL A 278 -2.39 2.17 10.49
N PRO A 279 -2.21 1.11 9.70
CA PRO A 279 -2.60 1.11 8.28
C PRO A 279 -4.11 1.27 8.05
N PHE A 280 -4.93 0.66 8.91
CA PHE A 280 -6.38 0.63 8.75
C PHE A 280 -7.08 0.27 10.07
N PRO A 281 -8.35 0.68 10.32
CA PRO A 281 -9.06 0.32 11.55
C PRO A 281 -9.24 -1.20 11.72
N PHE A 282 -9.59 -1.91 10.65
CA PHE A 282 -9.73 -3.36 10.63
C PHE A 282 -8.39 -4.02 10.24
N SER A 283 -7.42 -3.97 11.15
CA SER A 283 -6.07 -4.50 10.91
C SER A 283 -5.46 -5.14 12.14
N MET A 284 -4.59 -6.12 11.94
CA MET A 284 -3.80 -6.73 13.02
C MET A 284 -2.97 -5.71 13.77
N HIS A 285 -2.49 -4.69 13.06
CA HIS A 285 -1.77 -3.57 13.62
C HIS A 285 -2.57 -2.81 14.68
N ASN A 286 -3.84 -2.49 14.40
CA ASN A 286 -4.72 -1.84 15.36
C ASN A 286 -5.04 -2.78 16.54
N LEU A 287 -5.29 -4.06 16.28
CA LEU A 287 -5.62 -5.01 17.36
C LEU A 287 -4.41 -5.28 18.29
N LEU A 288 -3.21 -5.43 17.73
CA LEU A 288 -1.98 -5.68 18.48
C LEU A 288 -1.50 -4.45 19.26
N ILE A 289 -1.62 -3.23 18.70
CA ILE A 289 -1.25 -2.04 19.45
C ILE A 289 -2.20 -1.80 20.63
N ARG A 290 -3.50 -2.05 20.45
CA ARG A 290 -4.49 -2.00 21.54
C ARG A 290 -4.21 -3.04 22.62
N TYR A 291 -3.86 -4.26 22.21
CA TYR A 291 -3.41 -5.32 23.14
C TYR A 291 -2.19 -4.87 23.95
N TYR A 292 -1.18 -4.28 23.31
CA TYR A 292 0.01 -3.77 23.97
C TYR A 292 -0.31 -2.63 24.96
N LEU A 293 -1.07 -1.62 24.52
CA LEU A 293 -1.42 -0.44 25.34
C LEU A 293 -2.24 -0.81 26.58
N ALA A 294 -3.18 -1.75 26.45
CA ALA A 294 -3.99 -2.22 27.58
C ALA A 294 -3.13 -2.79 28.71
N THR A 295 -1.98 -3.40 28.39
CA THR A 295 -1.06 -3.94 29.42
C THR A 295 -0.35 -2.87 30.24
N GLY A 296 -0.29 -1.63 29.72
CA GLY A 296 0.16 -0.44 30.46
C GLY A 296 -0.97 0.29 31.18
N GLY A 297 -2.20 -0.25 31.16
CA GLY A 297 -3.38 0.39 31.73
C GLY A 297 -3.85 1.61 30.95
N LEU A 298 -3.50 1.72 29.65
CA LEU A 298 -3.97 2.81 28.79
C LEU A 298 -5.19 2.38 27.99
N ASP A 299 -6.24 3.19 28.06
CA ASP A 299 -7.41 3.07 27.19
C ASP A 299 -7.04 3.55 25.77
N PRO A 300 -7.07 2.69 24.75
CA PRO A 300 -6.65 3.06 23.40
C PRO A 300 -7.55 4.10 22.71
N ASP A 301 -8.77 4.31 23.19
CA ASP A 301 -9.73 5.27 22.62
C ASP A 301 -9.80 6.57 23.43
N ARG A 302 -9.19 6.63 24.63
CA ARG A 302 -9.21 7.82 25.50
C ARG A 302 -7.83 8.37 25.84
N ASP A 303 -6.85 7.50 26.09
CA ASP A 303 -5.53 7.90 26.55
C ASP A 303 -4.54 8.16 25.41
N VAL A 304 -4.83 7.69 24.19
CA VAL A 304 -4.01 7.91 22.98
C VAL A 304 -4.88 8.27 21.77
N GLN A 305 -4.27 8.59 20.64
CA GLN A 305 -4.95 8.82 19.37
C GLN A 305 -4.46 7.83 18.32
N ILE A 306 -5.23 6.79 18.03
CA ILE A 306 -4.93 5.83 16.95
C ILE A 306 -5.67 6.26 15.68
N PHE A 307 -4.95 6.39 14.55
CA PHE A 307 -5.59 6.74 13.29
C PHE A 307 -4.97 6.08 12.05
N PRO A 308 -5.78 5.91 10.98
CA PRO A 308 -5.30 5.31 9.73
C PRO A 308 -4.25 6.18 9.04
N VAL A 309 -3.14 5.55 8.65
CA VAL A 309 -2.06 6.13 7.85
C VAL A 309 -1.67 5.14 6.77
N PRO A 310 -1.75 5.49 5.47
CA PRO A 310 -1.20 4.65 4.41
C PRO A 310 0.28 4.36 4.68
N PRO A 311 0.74 3.10 4.57
CA PRO A 311 2.12 2.75 4.90
C PRO A 311 3.19 3.64 4.22
N PRO A 312 3.06 3.99 2.92
CA PRO A 312 4.01 4.91 2.26
C PRO A 312 4.13 6.30 2.91
N ASP A 313 3.07 6.79 3.56
CA ASP A 313 3.03 8.12 4.15
C ASP A 313 3.56 8.14 5.60
N SER A 314 3.69 6.97 6.22
CA SER A 314 4.01 6.83 7.66
C SER A 314 5.34 7.48 8.06
N VAL A 315 6.41 7.25 7.28
CA VAL A 315 7.75 7.80 7.55
C VAL A 315 7.74 9.33 7.42
N ALA A 316 7.06 9.86 6.40
CA ALA A 316 6.95 11.31 6.20
C ALA A 316 6.17 11.97 7.34
N LYS A 317 5.08 11.34 7.81
CA LYS A 317 4.29 11.83 8.95
C LYS A 317 5.05 11.80 10.27
N MET A 318 5.84 10.75 10.51
CA MET A 318 6.75 10.70 11.67
C MET A 318 7.81 11.80 11.59
N THR A 319 8.41 12.01 10.41
CA THR A 319 9.37 13.10 10.17
C THR A 319 8.78 14.48 10.42
N ALA A 320 7.49 14.67 10.09
CA ALA A 320 6.76 15.91 10.29
C ALA A 320 6.21 16.11 11.72
N ASP A 321 6.60 15.27 12.68
CA ASP A 321 6.08 15.27 14.05
C ASP A 321 4.55 15.08 14.17
N GLU A 322 3.93 14.48 13.15
CA GLU A 322 2.51 14.12 13.16
C GLU A 322 2.25 12.77 13.83
N LEU A 323 3.29 11.92 13.96
CA LEU A 323 3.24 10.62 14.62
C LEU A 323 4.29 10.54 15.74
N ASP A 324 3.89 10.05 16.90
CA ASP A 324 4.77 9.72 18.01
C ASP A 324 5.19 8.25 17.97
N ALA A 325 4.30 7.39 17.50
CA ALA A 325 4.57 5.98 17.24
C ALA A 325 3.73 5.45 16.07
N MET A 326 4.04 4.25 15.62
CA MET A 326 3.23 3.52 14.65
C MET A 326 3.37 2.02 14.90
N LEU A 327 2.30 1.27 14.63
CA LEU A 327 2.40 -0.16 14.37
C LEU A 327 2.07 -0.35 12.88
N MET A 328 3.10 -0.60 12.07
CA MET A 328 3.04 -0.53 10.61
C MET A 328 3.60 -1.83 10.01
N PRO A 329 3.23 -2.23 8.78
CA PRO A 329 3.90 -3.35 8.13
C PRO A 329 5.27 -2.91 7.59
N ASP A 330 6.20 -3.85 7.57
CA ASP A 330 7.46 -3.65 6.89
C ASP A 330 7.25 -3.49 5.36
N PRO A 331 8.11 -2.71 4.67
CA PRO A 331 9.42 -2.22 5.11
C PRO A 331 9.39 -0.87 5.85
N PHE A 332 8.21 -0.32 6.16
CA PHE A 332 8.12 1.07 6.64
C PHE A 332 8.65 1.29 8.07
N ASN A 333 8.64 0.27 8.93
CA ASN A 333 9.33 0.34 10.22
C ASN A 333 10.83 0.44 10.02
N GLN A 334 11.40 -0.46 9.21
CA GLN A 334 12.82 -0.42 8.91
C GLN A 334 13.21 0.87 8.16
N ARG A 335 12.31 1.40 7.33
CA ARG A 335 12.54 2.67 6.63
C ARG A 335 12.62 3.84 7.60
N ALA A 336 11.78 3.88 8.64
CA ALA A 336 11.86 4.91 9.67
C ALA A 336 13.19 4.86 10.44
N VAL A 337 13.74 3.66 10.68
CA VAL A 337 15.09 3.49 11.25
C VAL A 337 16.16 3.97 10.27
N TYR A 338 16.08 3.55 9.01
CA TYR A 338 17.04 3.91 7.97
C TYR A 338 17.15 5.43 7.77
N GLU A 339 16.03 6.15 7.83
CA GLU A 339 15.99 7.61 7.73
C GLU A 339 16.35 8.32 9.06
N GLY A 340 16.58 7.56 10.13
CA GLY A 340 16.94 8.10 11.45
C GLY A 340 15.81 8.86 12.15
N VAL A 341 14.55 8.61 11.78
CA VAL A 341 13.38 9.33 12.33
C VAL A 341 12.66 8.54 13.42
N GLY A 342 12.86 7.23 13.46
CA GLY A 342 12.30 6.35 14.48
C GLY A 342 13.23 5.20 14.87
N TYR A 343 12.87 4.51 15.93
CA TYR A 343 13.53 3.29 16.39
C TYR A 343 12.48 2.19 16.62
N ILE A 344 12.89 0.93 16.42
CA ILE A 344 12.04 -0.23 16.67
C ILE A 344 11.98 -0.46 18.18
N HIS A 345 10.80 -0.29 18.76
CA HIS A 345 10.56 -0.48 20.18
C HIS A 345 10.30 -1.95 20.52
N ILE A 346 9.49 -2.62 19.69
CA ILE A 346 9.18 -4.05 19.83
C ILE A 346 8.74 -4.62 18.47
N LEU A 347 9.21 -5.82 18.12
CA LEU A 347 8.68 -6.53 16.95
C LEU A 347 7.30 -7.10 17.29
N SER A 348 6.38 -7.10 16.34
CA SER A 348 5.04 -7.67 16.58
C SER A 348 5.08 -9.16 16.93
N LYS A 349 6.10 -9.88 16.44
CA LYS A 349 6.45 -11.24 16.83
C LYS A 349 6.63 -11.41 18.35
N ASP A 350 7.20 -10.41 19.01
CA ASP A 350 7.42 -10.45 20.46
C ASP A 350 6.11 -10.23 21.26
N LEU A 351 5.03 -9.77 20.60
CA LEU A 351 3.68 -9.69 21.16
C LEU A 351 2.89 -10.98 20.92
N TRP A 352 3.05 -11.58 19.74
CA TRP A 352 2.45 -12.86 19.37
C TRP A 352 3.27 -13.49 18.25
N ASP A 353 4.06 -14.51 18.57
CA ASP A 353 4.87 -15.19 17.57
C ASP A 353 3.99 -16.00 16.61
N GLY A 354 4.16 -15.73 15.32
CA GLY A 354 3.41 -16.40 14.26
C GLY A 354 2.02 -15.82 14.04
N HIS A 355 1.75 -14.61 14.55
CA HIS A 355 0.47 -13.93 14.32
C HIS A 355 0.22 -13.72 12.82
N PRO A 356 -1.04 -13.82 12.35
CA PRO A 356 -1.39 -13.49 10.98
C PRO A 356 -1.20 -11.99 10.74
N CYS A 357 -0.90 -11.59 9.51
CA CYS A 357 -0.79 -10.18 9.13
C CYS A 357 -1.70 -9.86 7.94
N CYS A 358 -1.27 -10.31 6.76
CA CYS A 358 -1.97 -10.10 5.51
C CYS A 358 -2.44 -11.44 4.94
N ALA A 359 -3.32 -11.35 3.95
CA ALA A 359 -3.92 -12.50 3.32
C ALA A 359 -4.25 -12.26 1.85
N PHE A 360 -4.28 -13.35 1.10
CA PHE A 360 -4.85 -13.44 -0.23
C PHE A 360 -6.35 -13.67 -0.10
N ALA A 361 -7.14 -12.77 -0.68
CA ALA A 361 -8.58 -12.79 -0.55
C ALA A 361 -9.27 -12.53 -1.90
N ALA A 362 -10.47 -13.10 -2.07
CA ALA A 362 -11.31 -12.89 -3.24
C ALA A 362 -12.78 -12.82 -2.84
N SER A 363 -13.64 -12.23 -3.68
CA SER A 363 -15.07 -12.21 -3.42
C SER A 363 -15.67 -13.62 -3.58
N GLN A 364 -16.70 -13.94 -2.79
CA GLN A 364 -17.40 -15.21 -2.92
C GLN A 364 -17.94 -15.41 -4.35
N GLU A 365 -18.52 -14.35 -4.93
CA GLU A 365 -19.08 -14.40 -6.29
C GLU A 365 -18.03 -14.78 -7.34
N TRP A 366 -16.81 -14.24 -7.22
CA TRP A 366 -15.73 -14.55 -8.14
C TRP A 366 -15.24 -15.98 -7.96
N ILE A 367 -15.13 -16.47 -6.72
CA ILE A 367 -14.77 -17.85 -6.39
C ILE A 367 -15.81 -18.83 -6.97
N ASP A 368 -17.10 -18.53 -6.81
CA ASP A 368 -18.20 -19.39 -7.30
C ASP A 368 -18.21 -19.47 -8.82
N THR A 369 -17.85 -18.37 -9.49
CA THR A 369 -17.82 -18.28 -10.96
C THR A 369 -16.55 -18.90 -11.55
N ASN A 370 -15.43 -18.85 -10.83
CA ASN A 370 -14.11 -19.28 -11.32
C ASN A 370 -13.41 -20.25 -10.36
N PRO A 371 -14.04 -21.37 -9.95
CA PRO A 371 -13.50 -22.22 -8.88
C PRO A 371 -12.18 -22.91 -9.25
N ASN A 372 -11.98 -23.34 -10.50
CA ASN A 372 -10.72 -23.97 -10.92
C ASN A 372 -9.60 -22.92 -11.01
N THR A 373 -9.92 -21.74 -11.55
CA THR A 373 -9.02 -20.59 -11.61
C THR A 373 -8.60 -20.14 -10.21
N PHE A 374 -9.53 -20.06 -9.27
CA PHE A 374 -9.25 -19.70 -7.88
C PHE A 374 -8.30 -20.71 -7.23
N LYS A 375 -8.53 -22.01 -7.40
CA LYS A 375 -7.61 -23.05 -6.92
C LYS A 375 -6.22 -22.93 -7.56
N ALA A 376 -6.15 -22.68 -8.87
CA ALA A 376 -4.91 -22.52 -9.60
C ALA A 376 -4.07 -21.32 -9.11
N VAL A 377 -4.70 -20.16 -8.94
CA VAL A 377 -3.99 -18.97 -8.44
C VAL A 377 -3.55 -19.16 -6.99
N ASN A 378 -4.38 -19.81 -6.16
CA ASN A 378 -4.03 -20.05 -4.77
C ASN A 378 -2.85 -21.03 -4.65
N LYS A 379 -2.72 -22.02 -5.54
CA LYS A 379 -1.51 -22.86 -5.63
C LYS A 379 -0.26 -22.05 -5.97
N ALA A 380 -0.36 -21.09 -6.89
CA ALA A 380 0.75 -20.19 -7.23
C ALA A 380 1.21 -19.37 -6.01
N ILE A 381 0.26 -18.91 -5.20
CA ILE A 381 0.53 -18.19 -3.94
C ILE A 381 1.19 -19.11 -2.91
N VAL A 382 0.70 -20.34 -2.73
CA VAL A 382 1.29 -21.31 -1.79
C VAL A 382 2.73 -21.69 -2.18
N ASP A 383 3.00 -21.90 -3.47
CA ASP A 383 4.36 -22.13 -3.96
C ASP A 383 5.28 -20.93 -3.71
N ALA A 384 4.78 -19.72 -3.98
CA ALA A 384 5.54 -18.48 -3.74
C ALA A 384 5.82 -18.25 -2.26
N ALA A 385 4.85 -18.53 -1.39
CA ALA A 385 5.03 -18.48 0.06
C ALA A 385 6.10 -19.49 0.51
N GLY A 386 6.04 -20.73 0.03
CA GLY A 386 7.05 -21.75 0.32
C GLY A 386 8.45 -21.34 -0.13
N TYR A 387 8.57 -20.78 -1.35
CA TYR A 387 9.84 -20.25 -1.86
C TYR A 387 10.37 -19.08 -1.02
N ALA A 388 9.50 -18.15 -0.62
CA ALA A 388 9.86 -17.00 0.19
C ALA A 388 10.18 -17.34 1.66
N ASN A 389 9.60 -18.43 2.17
CA ASN A 389 9.85 -18.86 3.53
C ASN A 389 11.25 -19.46 3.71
N ASP A 390 11.83 -20.04 2.66
CA ASP A 390 13.21 -20.54 2.66
C ASP A 390 14.23 -19.38 2.79
N PRO A 391 15.01 -19.33 3.89
CA PRO A 391 16.01 -18.29 4.13
C PRO A 391 17.01 -18.12 2.98
N ALA A 392 17.32 -19.19 2.23
CA ALA A 392 18.28 -19.14 1.12
C ALA A 392 17.81 -18.25 -0.04
N ASN A 393 16.50 -18.06 -0.19
CA ASN A 393 15.93 -17.28 -1.29
C ASN A 393 15.69 -15.81 -0.94
N ARG A 394 15.70 -15.46 0.35
CA ARG A 394 15.24 -14.16 0.85
C ARG A 394 16.07 -12.97 0.34
N GLN A 395 17.36 -13.17 0.11
CA GLN A 395 18.22 -12.12 -0.47
C GLN A 395 17.84 -11.83 -1.92
N THR A 396 17.71 -12.87 -2.75
CA THR A 396 17.28 -12.73 -4.16
C THR A 396 15.89 -12.11 -4.27
N ILE A 397 14.98 -12.49 -3.36
CA ILE A 397 13.65 -11.88 -3.28
C ILE A 397 13.74 -10.39 -2.95
N ALA A 398 14.60 -10.00 -1.99
CA ALA A 398 14.80 -8.60 -1.67
C ALA A 398 15.25 -7.80 -2.90
N GLU A 399 16.20 -8.33 -3.67
CA GLU A 399 16.72 -7.72 -4.91
C GLU A 399 15.65 -7.55 -6.00
N ALA A 400 14.71 -8.48 -6.10
CA ALA A 400 13.58 -8.36 -7.04
C ALA A 400 12.53 -7.34 -6.57
N LEU A 401 12.23 -7.31 -5.27
CA LEU A 401 11.17 -6.47 -4.69
C LEU A 401 11.44 -4.97 -4.74
N ILE A 402 12.70 -4.52 -4.87
CA ILE A 402 13.03 -3.09 -4.92
C ILE A 402 12.62 -2.41 -6.22
N GLU A 403 12.29 -3.18 -7.26
CA GLU A 403 11.91 -2.60 -8.55
C GLU A 403 10.73 -1.65 -8.41
N ARG A 404 10.70 -0.62 -9.26
CA ARG A 404 9.70 0.46 -9.21
C ARG A 404 8.28 -0.08 -9.31
N GLN A 405 8.07 -1.17 -10.04
CA GLN A 405 6.76 -1.81 -10.21
C GLN A 405 6.25 -2.48 -8.92
N TYR A 406 7.15 -2.88 -8.03
CA TYR A 406 6.83 -3.48 -6.73
C TYR A 406 6.97 -2.45 -5.59
N LEU A 407 7.96 -2.59 -4.70
CA LEU A 407 8.03 -1.81 -3.47
C LEU A 407 8.68 -0.43 -3.66
N ASN A 408 9.61 -0.31 -4.60
CA ASN A 408 10.39 0.92 -4.82
C ASN A 408 11.06 1.42 -3.52
N GLN A 409 11.69 0.51 -2.77
CA GLN A 409 12.38 0.77 -1.50
C GLN A 409 13.88 0.44 -1.60
N PRO A 410 14.75 1.03 -0.75
CA PRO A 410 16.17 0.68 -0.70
C PRO A 410 16.37 -0.81 -0.40
N LEU A 411 17.34 -1.42 -1.07
CA LEU A 411 17.67 -2.83 -0.90
C LEU A 411 18.00 -3.17 0.56
N GLU A 412 18.83 -2.35 1.21
CA GLU A 412 19.22 -2.54 2.61
C GLU A 412 18.01 -2.61 3.55
N VAL A 413 16.97 -1.82 3.28
CA VAL A 413 15.72 -1.81 4.07
C VAL A 413 14.92 -3.09 3.85
N VAL A 414 14.73 -3.50 2.60
CA VAL A 414 13.94 -4.72 2.28
C VAL A 414 14.69 -5.98 2.74
N GLN A 415 16.00 -6.03 2.50
CA GLN A 415 16.84 -7.14 2.90
C GLN A 415 16.87 -7.29 4.42
N ALA A 416 17.01 -6.20 5.18
CA ALA A 416 16.99 -6.23 6.64
C ALA A 416 15.70 -6.84 7.21
N VAL A 417 14.57 -6.60 6.56
CA VAL A 417 13.28 -7.20 6.94
C VAL A 417 13.26 -8.69 6.62
N LEU A 418 13.60 -9.06 5.38
CA LEU A 418 13.48 -10.44 4.91
C LEU A 418 14.52 -11.35 5.57
N THR A 419 15.77 -10.93 5.72
CA THR A 419 16.82 -11.77 6.32
C THR A 419 16.83 -11.72 7.84
N GLY A 420 16.20 -10.69 8.43
CA GLY A 420 16.15 -10.53 9.88
C GLY A 420 17.40 -9.94 10.51
N THR A 421 18.35 -9.44 9.71
CA THR A 421 19.52 -8.70 10.21
C THR A 421 19.28 -7.21 10.00
N PHE A 422 19.09 -6.45 11.07
CA PHE A 422 18.63 -5.07 10.96
C PHE A 422 19.12 -4.19 12.11
N ASP A 423 19.22 -2.89 11.87
CA ASP A 423 19.45 -1.91 12.94
C ASP A 423 18.14 -1.56 13.63
N ASP A 424 18.18 -1.41 14.96
CA ASP A 424 17.02 -1.04 15.78
C ASP A 424 16.77 0.47 15.86
N GLY A 425 17.69 1.30 15.36
CA GLY A 425 17.63 2.76 15.44
C GLY A 425 18.15 3.37 16.75
N LEU A 426 18.62 2.53 17.68
CA LEU A 426 19.29 2.92 18.92
C LEU A 426 20.81 2.64 18.89
N GLY A 427 21.33 2.23 17.74
CA GLY A 427 22.74 1.93 17.51
C GLY A 427 23.10 0.46 17.74
N ASN A 428 22.11 -0.43 17.88
CA ASN A 428 22.35 -1.87 17.93
C ASN A 428 21.89 -2.53 16.63
N THR A 429 22.65 -3.53 16.20
CA THR A 429 22.24 -4.47 15.17
C THR A 429 21.60 -5.69 15.83
N GLN A 430 20.45 -6.09 15.31
CA GLN A 430 19.65 -7.22 15.76
C GLN A 430 19.70 -8.35 14.72
N GLU A 431 19.63 -9.60 15.19
CA GLU A 431 19.54 -10.80 14.35
C GLU A 431 18.32 -11.64 14.76
N VAL A 432 17.24 -11.53 14.00
CA VAL A 432 15.98 -12.24 14.19
C VAL A 432 15.58 -12.86 12.86
N ALA A 433 16.15 -14.02 12.53
CA ALA A 433 16.01 -14.67 11.22
C ALA A 433 14.54 -14.92 10.80
N ASP A 434 13.64 -15.06 11.77
CA ASP A 434 12.21 -15.27 11.60
C ASP A 434 11.37 -14.02 11.95
N ARG A 435 11.96 -12.82 11.78
CA ARG A 435 11.29 -11.51 11.87
C ARG A 435 10.01 -11.48 11.02
N ILE A 436 10.05 -12.10 9.84
CA ILE A 436 8.91 -12.34 8.97
C ILE A 436 8.93 -13.80 8.50
N GLY A 437 7.74 -14.39 8.34
CA GLY A 437 7.56 -15.72 7.76
C GLY A 437 6.42 -15.73 6.74
N PHE A 438 6.42 -16.72 5.86
CA PHE A 438 5.43 -16.89 4.81
C PHE A 438 4.76 -18.27 4.96
N ASP A 439 3.81 -18.37 5.88
CA ASP A 439 3.01 -19.58 6.13
C ASP A 439 1.58 -19.35 5.62
N PRO A 440 1.17 -20.03 4.52
CA PRO A 440 -0.10 -19.77 3.87
C PRO A 440 -1.32 -20.34 4.58
N TYR A 441 -1.16 -21.11 5.66
CA TYR A 441 -2.27 -21.80 6.31
C TYR A 441 -3.18 -20.83 7.10
N PRO A 442 -4.46 -20.67 6.73
CA PRO A 442 -5.36 -19.73 7.38
C PRO A 442 -6.05 -20.40 8.58
N TRP A 443 -5.35 -20.48 9.71
CA TRP A 443 -5.89 -21.06 10.94
C TRP A 443 -7.22 -20.39 11.36
N LYS A 444 -8.23 -21.20 11.70
CA LYS A 444 -9.53 -20.68 12.21
C LYS A 444 -9.37 -20.01 13.57
N SER A 445 -8.37 -20.41 14.37
CA SER A 445 -8.02 -19.73 15.64
C SER A 445 -7.66 -18.25 15.42
N PHE A 446 -7.01 -17.92 14.30
CA PHE A 446 -6.74 -16.52 13.94
C PHE A 446 -8.03 -15.72 13.77
N SER A 447 -8.99 -16.26 13.02
CA SER A 447 -10.29 -15.62 12.79
C SER A 447 -11.02 -15.36 14.11
N LYS A 448 -11.03 -16.36 15.01
CA LYS A 448 -11.69 -16.27 16.31
C LYS A 448 -11.02 -15.25 17.23
N TRP A 449 -9.68 -15.21 17.26
CA TRP A 449 -8.97 -14.18 18.03
C TRP A 449 -9.30 -12.79 17.49
N ILE A 450 -9.18 -12.58 16.18
CA ILE A 450 -9.48 -11.29 15.52
C ILE A 450 -10.90 -10.85 15.86
N SER A 451 -11.87 -11.72 15.65
CA SER A 451 -13.29 -11.44 15.90
C SER A 451 -13.54 -11.10 17.37
N SER A 452 -12.91 -11.83 18.31
CA SER A 452 -13.03 -11.53 19.75
C SER A 452 -12.48 -10.15 20.10
N GLN A 453 -11.37 -9.73 19.48
CA GLN A 453 -10.79 -8.41 19.71
C GLN A 453 -11.58 -7.29 19.02
N LEU A 454 -12.24 -7.56 17.89
CA LEU A 454 -13.19 -6.62 17.30
C LEU A 454 -14.38 -6.35 18.23
N VAL A 455 -14.88 -7.37 18.93
CA VAL A 455 -15.92 -7.21 19.97
C VAL A 455 -15.38 -6.41 21.15
N ARG A 456 -14.22 -6.81 21.69
CA ARG A 456 -13.61 -6.17 22.86
C ARG A 456 -13.49 -4.65 22.71
N TRP A 457 -13.16 -4.18 21.51
CA TRP A 457 -12.92 -2.77 21.21
C TRP A 457 -14.08 -2.07 20.51
N ASP A 458 -15.31 -2.60 20.65
CA ASP A 458 -16.55 -2.03 20.08
C ASP A 458 -16.49 -1.79 18.55
N LEU A 459 -15.62 -2.51 17.84
CA LEU A 459 -15.52 -2.50 16.37
C LEU A 459 -16.51 -3.49 15.72
N MET A 460 -17.03 -4.43 16.51
CA MET A 460 -18.08 -5.38 16.16
C MET A 460 -19.04 -5.52 17.33
N THR A 461 -20.34 -5.51 17.06
CA THR A 461 -21.36 -5.71 18.08
C THR A 461 -21.53 -7.19 18.42
N ASP A 462 -21.91 -7.48 19.68
CA ASP A 462 -22.10 -8.85 20.18
C ASP A 462 -23.06 -9.70 19.33
N ASP A 463 -24.09 -9.10 18.73
CA ASP A 463 -25.07 -9.81 17.89
C ASP A 463 -24.47 -10.35 16.58
N LYS A 464 -23.33 -9.80 16.14
CA LYS A 464 -22.58 -10.28 14.98
C LYS A 464 -21.46 -11.26 15.34
N ALA A 465 -21.22 -11.49 16.63
CA ALA A 465 -20.06 -12.22 17.14
C ALA A 465 -20.23 -13.76 17.16
N ASP A 466 -20.68 -14.35 16.05
CA ASP A 466 -20.66 -15.80 15.87
C ASP A 466 -19.26 -16.25 15.41
N TYR A 467 -18.38 -16.48 16.38
CA TYR A 467 -16.96 -16.76 16.12
C TYR A 467 -16.73 -18.02 15.26
N ASP A 468 -17.53 -19.07 15.47
CA ASP A 468 -17.44 -20.32 14.71
C ASP A 468 -17.93 -20.12 13.27
N ALA A 469 -19.06 -19.44 13.08
CA ALA A 469 -19.58 -19.16 11.75
C ALA A 469 -18.64 -18.24 10.96
N ILE A 470 -18.09 -17.19 11.59
CA ILE A 470 -17.12 -16.28 10.95
C ILE A 470 -15.87 -17.06 10.51
N ALA A 471 -15.32 -17.91 11.39
CA ALA A 471 -14.14 -18.70 11.08
C ALA A 471 -14.40 -19.72 9.96
N GLN A 472 -15.53 -20.43 10.01
CA GLN A 472 -15.88 -21.42 9.00
C GLN A 472 -16.23 -20.81 7.64
N ASP A 473 -16.93 -19.67 7.64
CA ASP A 473 -17.40 -19.04 6.41
C ASP A 473 -16.27 -18.30 5.71
N ILE A 474 -15.43 -17.55 6.43
CA ILE A 474 -14.50 -16.59 5.81
C ILE A 474 -13.11 -17.20 5.59
N PHE A 475 -12.61 -18.05 6.48
CA PHE A 475 -11.26 -18.62 6.39
C PHE A 475 -11.33 -19.98 5.70
N LEU A 476 -10.79 -20.05 4.47
CA LEU A 476 -10.86 -21.25 3.62
C LEU A 476 -9.80 -22.30 3.98
N THR A 477 -9.69 -22.63 5.27
CA THR A 477 -8.69 -23.56 5.83
C THR A 477 -8.73 -24.94 5.18
N ASP A 478 -9.94 -25.45 4.91
CA ASP A 478 -10.13 -26.78 4.32
C ASP A 478 -9.60 -26.82 2.87
N ILE A 479 -9.84 -25.74 2.10
CA ILE A 479 -9.29 -25.59 0.74
C ILE A 479 -7.77 -25.40 0.80
N ALA A 480 -7.24 -24.60 1.72
CA ALA A 480 -5.80 -24.42 1.86
C ALA A 480 -5.09 -25.75 2.16
N ALA A 481 -5.65 -26.59 3.03
CA ALA A 481 -5.13 -27.93 3.33
C ALA A 481 -5.18 -28.87 2.12
N GLU A 482 -6.30 -28.87 1.37
CA GLU A 482 -6.45 -29.63 0.13
C GLU A 482 -5.34 -29.24 -0.88
N LEU A 483 -5.18 -27.94 -1.14
CA LEU A 483 -4.20 -27.45 -2.11
C LEU A 483 -2.75 -27.73 -1.68
N GLN A 484 -2.42 -27.56 -0.41
CA GLN A 484 -1.08 -27.92 0.11
C GLN A 484 -0.79 -29.42 -0.10
N THR A 485 -1.77 -30.29 0.15
CA THR A 485 -1.65 -31.73 -0.08
C THR A 485 -1.42 -32.05 -1.56
N GLU A 486 -2.16 -31.39 -2.46
CA GLU A 486 -1.97 -31.55 -3.92
C GLU A 486 -0.59 -31.09 -4.40
N LEU A 487 0.02 -30.12 -3.71
CA LEU A 487 1.39 -29.66 -3.95
C LEU A 487 2.47 -30.55 -3.32
N GLY A 488 2.08 -31.64 -2.66
CA GLY A 488 2.99 -32.56 -1.98
C GLY A 488 3.54 -32.02 -0.64
N GLN A 489 2.91 -30.98 -0.09
CA GLN A 489 3.20 -30.47 1.24
C GLN A 489 2.39 -31.22 2.31
N THR A 490 2.77 -31.10 3.57
CA THR A 490 2.07 -31.71 4.70
C THR A 490 1.35 -30.61 5.49
N PRO A 491 0.09 -30.28 5.17
CA PRO A 491 -0.67 -29.30 5.94
C PRO A 491 -0.91 -29.79 7.38
N PRO A 492 -1.17 -28.88 8.33
CA PRO A 492 -1.72 -29.23 9.63
C PRO A 492 -3.00 -30.06 9.53
N THR A 493 -3.16 -31.01 10.46
CA THR A 493 -4.39 -31.81 10.57
C THR A 493 -5.50 -31.08 11.34
N GLU A 494 -5.11 -30.16 12.21
CA GLU A 494 -5.97 -29.31 13.00
C GLU A 494 -6.26 -28.01 12.25
N THR A 495 -7.49 -27.51 12.36
CA THR A 495 -7.89 -26.22 11.77
C THR A 495 -7.76 -25.06 12.77
N GLU A 496 -7.63 -25.38 14.05
CA GLU A 496 -7.52 -24.46 15.17
C GLU A 496 -6.42 -24.92 16.11
N ARG A 497 -5.77 -23.96 16.77
CA ARG A 497 -4.80 -24.21 17.82
C ARG A 497 -4.91 -23.15 18.90
N VAL A 498 -4.42 -23.49 20.09
CA VAL A 498 -4.25 -22.52 21.17
C VAL A 498 -3.16 -21.54 20.77
N GLU A 499 -3.47 -20.23 20.80
CA GLU A 499 -2.53 -19.18 20.44
C GLU A 499 -1.86 -18.64 21.71
N THR A 500 -0.54 -18.65 21.74
CA THR A 500 0.24 -18.10 22.87
C THR A 500 0.69 -16.69 22.51
N LEU A 501 0.14 -15.70 23.22
CA LEU A 501 0.55 -14.32 23.12
C LEU A 501 1.53 -14.00 24.27
N LYS A 502 2.12 -12.81 24.25
CA LYS A 502 3.14 -12.39 25.23
C LYS A 502 2.64 -12.39 26.67
N PHE A 503 1.40 -11.96 26.89
CA PHE A 503 0.87 -11.72 28.24
C PHE A 503 -0.24 -12.69 28.65
N ASP A 504 -0.80 -13.43 27.69
CA ASP A 504 -1.90 -14.37 27.91
C ASP A 504 -1.94 -15.46 26.83
N THR A 505 -2.90 -16.36 26.96
CA THR A 505 -3.11 -17.48 26.03
C THR A 505 -4.56 -17.48 25.58
N PHE A 506 -4.77 -17.58 24.27
CA PHE A 506 -6.08 -17.62 23.66
C PHE A 506 -6.46 -19.06 23.31
N ASP A 507 -7.51 -19.56 23.95
CA ASP A 507 -8.17 -20.81 23.58
C ASP A 507 -9.32 -20.52 22.59
N PRO A 508 -9.21 -20.96 21.32
CA PRO A 508 -10.24 -20.71 20.29
C PRO A 508 -11.59 -21.38 20.61
N ALA A 509 -11.65 -22.32 21.56
CA ALA A 509 -12.92 -22.88 22.01
C ALA A 509 -13.72 -21.92 22.90
N ASN A 510 -13.08 -20.89 23.50
CA ASN A 510 -13.72 -20.00 24.46
C ASN A 510 -13.41 -18.49 24.23
N PRO A 511 -13.68 -17.90 23.04
CA PRO A 511 -13.26 -16.54 22.74
C PRO A 511 -13.89 -15.47 23.64
N LYS A 512 -15.17 -15.67 24.03
CA LYS A 512 -15.84 -14.75 24.95
C LYS A 512 -15.19 -14.73 26.35
N ALA A 513 -14.85 -15.90 26.88
CA ALA A 513 -14.22 -15.99 28.20
C ALA A 513 -12.84 -15.30 28.21
N TYR A 514 -12.10 -15.40 27.10
CA TYR A 514 -10.84 -14.68 26.92
C TYR A 514 -11.04 -13.16 27.00
N VAL A 515 -12.02 -12.61 26.27
CA VAL A 515 -12.34 -11.17 26.32
C VAL A 515 -12.80 -10.73 27.71
N ASP A 516 -13.69 -11.50 28.34
CA ASP A 516 -14.20 -11.17 29.68
C ASP A 516 -13.05 -11.13 30.73
N GLU A 517 -12.08 -12.04 30.64
CA GLU A 517 -10.90 -12.02 31.54
C GLU A 517 -9.95 -10.86 31.22
N GLN A 518 -9.77 -10.50 29.94
CA GLN A 518 -8.98 -9.33 29.56
C GLN A 518 -9.60 -8.02 30.10
N ILE A 519 -10.90 -7.83 29.93
CA ILE A 519 -11.63 -6.65 30.45
C ILE A 519 -11.47 -6.58 31.96
N LYS A 520 -11.61 -7.71 32.66
CA LYS A 520 -11.43 -7.79 34.11
C LYS A 520 -9.99 -7.49 34.55
N THR A 521 -8.99 -7.97 33.80
CA THR A 521 -7.57 -7.81 34.13
C THR A 521 -7.10 -6.38 33.93
N TYR A 522 -7.46 -5.77 32.81
CA TYR A 522 -6.98 -4.44 32.44
C TYR A 522 -7.96 -3.32 32.83
N ASN A 523 -9.19 -3.66 33.21
CA ASN A 523 -10.27 -2.71 33.53
C ASN A 523 -10.54 -1.73 32.37
N LEU A 524 -10.48 -2.25 31.14
CA LEU A 524 -10.55 -1.54 29.86
C LEU A 524 -11.32 -2.36 28.84
#